data_AF-A0AB38TNV7-F1
#
_entry.id   AF-A0AB38TNV7-F1
#
_cell.length_a   1.000
_cell.length_b   1.000
_cell.length_c   1.000
_cell.angle_alpha   90.00
_cell.angle_beta   90.00
_cell.angle_gamma   90.00
#
_symmetry.space_group_name_H-M   'P 1'
#
loop_
_entity.id
_entity.type
_entity.pdbx_description
1 polymer ?
#
loop_
_entity_poly.entity_id
_entity_poly.type
_entity_poly.pdbx_seq_one_letter_code
_entity_poly.pdbx_strand_id
1 'polypeptide(L)' 'MNRSLRAAQTGVAELIDRTMAEEIADAFVVRQRLPPHLASSARAHARRWFDMQANAPFAGGGAITVAMLWRSLERIFIVS' A
#
# COMPACT_ATOMS: atom_id res chain seq x y z
N MET A 1 -2.02 17.80 10.15
CA MET A 1 -0.83 17.12 9.61
C MET A 1 -0.67 15.76 10.30
N ASN A 2 -1.25 14.73 9.70
CA ASN A 2 -0.86 13.31 9.69
C ASN A 2 -0.33 12.64 10.97
N ARG A 3 -1.23 11.98 11.73
CA ARG A 3 -0.85 10.89 12.63
C ARG A 3 -0.45 9.63 11.84
N SER A 4 -1.18 9.34 10.78
CA SER A 4 -1.03 8.15 9.91
C SER A 4 0.32 8.14 9.17
N LEU A 5 0.82 9.31 8.77
CA LEU A 5 2.11 9.41 8.06
C LEU A 5 3.32 9.30 9.01
N ARG A 6 3.12 9.47 10.32
CA ARG A 6 4.15 9.30 11.35
C ARG A 6 4.30 7.83 11.75
N ALA A 7 3.18 7.09 11.81
CA ALA A 7 3.17 5.66 12.09
C ALA A 7 3.92 4.85 11.00
N ALA A 8 3.74 5.23 9.74
CA ALA A 8 4.51 4.69 8.61
C ALA A 8 6.05 4.86 8.73
N GLN A 9 6.53 5.80 9.55
CA GLN A 9 7.97 6.03 9.77
C GLN A 9 8.54 5.28 10.99
N THR A 10 7.68 4.72 11.86
CA THR A 10 8.10 4.18 13.17
C THR A 10 8.27 2.66 13.25
N GLY A 11 8.19 1.92 12.13
CA GLY A 11 8.43 0.47 12.15
C GLY A 11 7.37 -0.36 12.89
N VAL A 12 6.28 0.27 13.33
CA VAL A 12 5.07 -0.43 13.73
C VAL A 12 4.43 -0.93 12.45
N ALA A 13 4.20 -2.24 12.37
CA ALA A 13 3.38 -2.89 11.37
C ALA A 13 1.94 -2.34 11.50
N GLU A 14 1.69 -1.14 10.99
CA GLU A 14 0.36 -0.55 10.97
C GLU A 14 -0.49 -1.42 10.06
N LEU A 15 -1.40 -2.18 10.69
CA LEU A 15 -2.40 -2.97 10.02
C LEU A 15 -3.22 -2.03 9.14
N ILE A 16 -3.27 -2.35 7.86
CA ILE A 16 -4.00 -1.52 6.89
C ILE A 16 -5.37 -2.15 6.66
N ASP A 17 -6.40 -1.32 6.54
CA ASP A 17 -7.67 -1.73 5.95
C ASP A 17 -7.71 -1.39 4.45
N ARG A 18 -8.82 -1.74 3.81
CA ARG A 18 -9.01 -1.55 2.37
C ARG A 18 -8.94 -0.08 1.94
N THR A 19 -9.53 0.83 2.73
CA THR A 19 -9.52 2.27 2.43
C THR A 19 -8.10 2.80 2.54
N MET A 20 -7.39 2.39 3.59
CA MET A 20 -6.01 2.81 3.82
C MET A 20 -5.07 2.30 2.70
N ALA A 21 -5.35 1.15 2.09
CA ALA A 21 -4.59 0.67 0.94
C ALA A 21 -4.66 1.62 -0.27
N GLU A 22 -5.82 2.23 -0.54
CA GLU A 22 -5.99 3.21 -1.61
C GLU A 22 -5.28 4.53 -1.29
N GLU A 23 -5.36 5.01 -0.05
CA GLU A 23 -4.64 6.20 0.42
C GLU A 23 -3.11 6.03 0.32
N ILE A 24 -2.61 4.84 0.64
CA ILE A 24 -1.19 4.49 0.49
C ILE A 24 -0.78 4.53 -0.99
N ALA A 25 -1.64 4.08 -1.90
CA ALA A 25 -1.38 4.16 -3.34
C ALA A 25 -1.30 5.61 -3.85
N ASP A 26 -2.16 6.49 -3.34
CA ASP A 26 -2.09 7.93 -3.63
C ASP A 26 -0.81 8.56 -3.10
N ALA A 27 -0.47 8.27 -1.84
CA ALA A 27 0.76 8.74 -1.23
C ALA A 27 1.99 8.23 -1.99
N PHE A 28 1.94 7.00 -2.50
CA PHE A 28 2.97 6.41 -3.35
C PHE A 28 3.17 7.19 -4.65
N VAL A 29 2.10 7.46 -5.39
CA VAL A 29 2.17 8.23 -6.66
C VAL A 29 2.76 9.62 -6.43
N VAL A 30 2.32 10.32 -5.38
CA VAL A 30 2.84 11.64 -5.03
C VAL A 30 4.32 11.57 -4.63
N ARG A 31 4.68 10.63 -3.75
CA ARG A 31 6.04 10.53 -3.19
C ARG A 31 7.07 10.11 -4.23
N GLN A 32 6.68 9.23 -5.16
CA GLN A 32 7.54 8.76 -6.25
C GLN A 32 7.49 9.67 -7.49
N ARG A 33 6.72 10.77 -7.43
CA ARG A 33 6.56 11.75 -8.52
C ARG A 33 6.08 11.10 -9.84
N LEU A 34 5.21 10.10 -9.72
CA LEU A 34 4.65 9.40 -10.88
C LEU A 34 3.61 10.28 -11.61
N PRO A 35 3.38 10.05 -12.91
CA PRO A 35 2.32 10.75 -13.65
C PRO A 35 0.94 10.60 -12.98
N PRO A 36 0.13 11.69 -12.88
CA PRO A 36 -1.15 11.67 -12.17
C PRO A 36 -2.15 10.64 -12.68
N HIS A 37 -2.12 10.31 -13.98
CA HIS A 37 -3.00 9.30 -14.56
C HIS A 37 -2.75 7.89 -14.01
N LEU A 38 -1.58 7.63 -13.42
CA LEU A 38 -1.27 6.35 -12.77
C LEU A 38 -1.93 6.18 -11.40
N ALA A 39 -2.49 7.25 -10.80
CA ALA A 39 -3.18 7.16 -9.51
C ALA A 39 -4.33 6.14 -9.52
N SER A 40 -5.15 6.14 -10.58
CA SER A 40 -6.25 5.18 -10.71
C SER A 40 -5.74 3.73 -10.77
N SER A 41 -4.69 3.49 -11.56
CA SER A 41 -4.05 2.18 -11.68
C SER A 41 -3.41 1.72 -10.36
N ALA A 42 -2.74 2.63 -9.64
CA ALA A 42 -2.11 2.36 -8.36
C ALA A 42 -3.16 2.00 -7.29
N ARG A 43 -4.27 2.75 -7.20
CA ARG A 43 -5.40 2.41 -6.31
C ARG A 43 -6.01 1.07 -6.65
N ALA A 44 -6.28 0.82 -7.94
CA ALA A 44 -6.86 -0.44 -8.39
C ALA A 44 -5.95 -1.65 -8.08
N HIS A 45 -4.63 -1.47 -8.20
CA HIS A 45 -3.64 -2.48 -7.79
C HIS A 45 -3.65 -2.68 -6.28
N ALA A 46 -3.56 -1.61 -5.50
CA ALA A 46 -3.52 -1.69 -4.04
C ALA A 46 -4.76 -2.38 -3.46
N ARG A 47 -5.95 -2.07 -3.98
CA ARG A 47 -7.20 -2.72 -3.59
C ARG A 47 -7.18 -4.23 -3.88
N ARG A 48 -6.81 -4.62 -5.11
CA ARG A 48 -6.74 -6.04 -5.48
C ARG A 48 -5.70 -6.78 -4.65
N TRP A 49 -4.53 -6.17 -4.45
CA TRP A 49 -3.46 -6.76 -3.66
C TRP A 49 -3.91 -6.97 -2.21
N PHE A 50 -4.54 -5.95 -1.60
CA PHE A 50 -5.11 -6.06 -0.27
C PHE A 50 -6.13 -7.19 -0.17
N ASP A 51 -7.11 -7.23 -1.08
CA ASP A 51 -8.13 -8.27 -1.11
C ASP A 51 -7.50 -9.66 -1.27
N MET A 52 -6.45 -9.81 -2.09
CA MET A 52 -5.72 -11.07 -2.24
C MET A 52 -4.99 -11.48 -0.97
N GLN A 53 -4.34 -10.55 -0.26
CA GLN A 53 -3.70 -10.86 1.01
C GLN A 53 -4.75 -11.18 2.08
N ALA A 54 -5.81 -10.39 2.21
CA ALA A 54 -6.85 -10.60 3.22
C ALA A 54 -7.55 -11.96 3.10
N ASN A 55 -7.66 -12.49 1.88
CA ASN A 55 -8.23 -13.80 1.61
C ASN A 55 -7.19 -14.93 1.50
N ALA A 56 -5.89 -14.62 1.61
CA ALA A 56 -4.87 -15.65 1.56
C ALA A 56 -4.98 -16.52 2.83
N PRO A 57 -4.92 -17.86 2.70
CA PRO A 57 -4.80 -18.76 3.84
C PRO A 57 -3.39 -18.59 4.41
N PHE A 58 -3.17 -17.50 5.15
CA PHE A 58 -1.90 -17.28 5.83
C PHE A 58 -1.75 -18.34 6.91
N ALA A 59 -0.81 -19.27 6.70
CA ALA A 59 -0.24 -20.05 7.78
C ALA A 59 0.34 -19.07 8.81
N GLY A 60 -0.45 -18.70 9.83
CA GLY A 60 -0.01 -17.85 10.94
C GLY A 60 -0.55 -16.42 11.02
N GLY A 61 -1.62 -16.06 10.29
CA GLY A 61 -2.35 -14.80 10.56
C GLY A 61 -1.47 -13.54 10.52
N GLY A 62 -0.57 -13.45 9.54
CA GLY A 62 0.34 -12.32 9.40
C GLY A 62 -0.43 -11.03 9.10
N ALA A 63 -0.17 -9.98 9.88
CA ALA A 63 -0.70 -8.64 9.67
C ALA A 63 -0.38 -8.11 8.25
N ILE A 64 -1.38 -7.60 7.53
CA ILE A 64 -1.16 -6.86 6.26
C ILE A 64 -0.64 -5.46 6.63
N THR A 65 0.57 -5.13 6.18
CA THR A 65 1.25 -3.88 6.58
C THR A 65 1.44 -2.91 5.42
N VAL A 66 1.58 -1.63 5.76
CA VAL A 66 1.94 -0.56 4.82
C VAL A 66 3.20 -0.92 4.02
N ALA A 67 4.22 -1.48 4.67
CA ALA A 67 5.50 -1.80 4.04
C ALA A 67 5.36 -2.89 2.96
N MET A 68 4.53 -3.91 3.19
CA MET A 68 4.28 -4.95 2.19
C MET A 68 3.59 -4.39 0.95
N LEU A 69 2.56 -3.56 1.15
CA LEU A 69 1.86 -2.89 0.05
C LEU A 69 2.80 -1.95 -0.72
N TRP A 70 3.61 -1.15 -0.01
CA TRP A 70 4.55 -0.24 -0.62
C TRP A 70 5.56 -0.96 -1.52
N ARG A 71 6.15 -2.07 -1.05
CA ARG A 71 7.05 -2.91 -1.84
C ARG A 71 6.37 -3.52 -3.07
N SER A 72 5.09 -3.89 -2.96
CA SER A 72 4.29 -4.37 -4.09
C SER A 72 4.12 -3.28 -5.16
N LEU A 73 3.85 -2.03 -4.76
CA LEU A 73 3.72 -0.90 -5.69
C LEU A 73 5.06 -0.57 -6.38
N GLU A 74 6.17 -0.54 -5.64
CA GLU A 74 7.49 -0.28 -6.23
C GLU A 74 7.85 -1.29 -7.33
N ARG A 75 7.54 -2.57 -7.11
CA ARG A 75 7.77 -3.63 -8.11
C ARG A 75 7.01 -3.41 -9.41
N ILE A 76 5.79 -2.85 -9.35
CA ILE A 76 4.93 -2.66 -10.53
C ILE A 76 5.21 -1.35 -11.24
N PHE A 77 5.51 -0.27 -10.51
CA PHE A 77 5.51 1.08 -11.06
C PHE A 77 6.90 1.73 -11.21
N ILE A 78 7.95 1.16 -10.60
CA ILE A 78 9.31 1.73 -10.64
C ILE A 78 10.31 0.79 -11.31
N VAL A 79 10.15 -0.53 -11.14
CA VAL A 79 11.08 -1.54 -11.68
C VAL A 79 10.69 -1.97 -13.12
N SER A 80 10.00 -1.12 -13.88
CA SER A 80 9.72 -1.35 -15.32
C SER A 80 10.54 -0.42 -16.21
#